data_AF-A0A9Q0WUT0-F1
#
_entry.id   AF-A0A9Q0WUT0-F1
#
_cell.length_a   1.000
_cell.length_b   1.000
_cell.length_c   1.000
_cell.angle_alpha   90.00
_cell.angle_beta   90.00
_cell.angle_gamma   90.00
#
_symmetry.space_group_name_H-M   'P 1'
#
loop_
_entity.id
_entity.type
_entity.pdbx_description
1 polymer ?
#
loop_
_entity_poly.entity_id
_entity_poly.type
_entity_poly.pdbx_seq_one_letter_code
_entity_poly.pdbx_strand_id
1 'polypeptide(L)'
;MRFQNTVAFGFPQIKNKAAPFLFQYQASRYFSSQLQLQSEQKRRSSFGIAFDIDGVLLRGKDPIGGSPQALRRLYGDSGNLNVPFLFLTNGGGIPESRRANELSELLGVKILPSQVLQGHSSFKSLLKRYMNVY
;
A
#
# COMPACT_ATOMS: atom_id res chain seq x y z
N MET A 1 71.57 2.30 -42.00
CA MET A 1 71.09 0.96 -42.38
C MET A 1 69.56 0.96 -42.24
N ARG A 2 68.81 0.75 -43.35
CA ARG A 2 67.41 0.26 -43.51
C ARG A 2 66.32 0.69 -42.49
N PHE A 3 65.08 1.10 -42.79
CA PHE A 3 64.19 1.33 -43.97
C PHE A 3 62.97 2.15 -43.42
N GLN A 4 62.48 3.22 -44.08
CA GLN A 4 61.14 3.37 -44.75
C GLN A 4 59.92 2.67 -44.06
N ASN A 5 58.69 3.21 -43.89
CA ASN A 5 57.88 4.22 -44.61
C ASN A 5 56.71 4.81 -43.76
N THR A 6 56.45 6.11 -44.00
CA THR A 6 55.19 6.89 -44.20
C THR A 6 53.80 6.31 -43.84
N VAL A 7 52.94 7.09 -43.14
CA VAL A 7 51.60 7.57 -43.60
C VAL A 7 51.19 8.84 -42.82
N ALA A 8 50.78 9.89 -43.53
CA ALA A 8 50.21 11.14 -42.99
C ALA A 8 48.69 11.02 -42.80
N PHE A 9 48.13 11.59 -41.74
CA PHE A 9 46.70 11.92 -41.67
C PHE A 9 46.49 13.24 -40.90
N GLY A 10 46.02 14.26 -41.62
CA GLY A 10 45.61 15.54 -41.05
C GLY A 10 44.28 15.42 -40.31
N PHE A 11 44.16 16.12 -39.19
CA PHE A 11 42.89 16.30 -38.48
C PHE A 11 42.11 17.46 -39.10
N PRO A 12 40.88 17.25 -39.60
CA PRO A 12 40.02 18.36 -39.94
C PRO A 12 39.39 18.92 -38.67
N GLN A 13 39.61 20.21 -38.43
CA GLN A 13 38.76 21.06 -37.61
C GLN A 13 37.34 21.07 -38.21
N ILE A 14 36.36 20.49 -37.49
CA ILE A 14 34.94 20.59 -37.86
C ILE A 14 34.28 21.65 -36.99
N LYS A 15 33.82 22.73 -37.64
CA LYS A 15 33.00 23.79 -37.05
C LYS A 15 31.50 23.45 -37.18
N ASN A 16 30.80 23.51 -36.04
CA ASN A 16 29.45 24.06 -35.81
C ASN A 16 28.20 23.43 -36.48
N LYS A 17 27.25 22.92 -35.67
CA LYS A 17 25.91 23.52 -35.35
C LYS A 17 24.79 22.48 -35.11
N ALA A 18 23.96 22.80 -34.11
CA ALA A 18 22.56 22.42 -33.89
C ALA A 18 22.22 20.96 -33.49
N ALA A 19 22.04 20.75 -32.18
CA ALA A 19 20.90 19.98 -31.64
C ALA A 19 20.68 20.23 -30.13
N PRO A 20 20.18 21.41 -29.69
CA PRO A 20 19.73 21.54 -28.29
C PRO A 20 18.28 21.06 -28.06
N PHE A 21 17.49 20.86 -29.11
CA PHE A 21 16.03 20.84 -28.95
C PHE A 21 15.42 19.46 -28.62
N LEU A 22 16.06 18.36 -29.05
CA LEU A 22 15.51 17.00 -28.84
C LEU A 22 15.95 16.33 -27.53
N PHE A 23 17.11 16.69 -27.01
CA PHE A 23 17.63 16.11 -25.76
C PHE A 23 16.84 16.60 -24.52
N GLN A 24 16.42 17.86 -24.56
CA GLN A 24 15.72 18.50 -23.45
C GLN A 24 14.28 17.98 -23.26
N TYR A 25 13.60 17.63 -24.36
CA TYR A 25 12.22 17.12 -24.31
C TYR A 25 12.13 15.71 -23.73
N GLN A 26 13.09 14.84 -24.06
CA GLN A 26 13.16 13.50 -23.50
C GLN A 26 13.48 13.57 -22.00
N ALA A 27 14.50 14.33 -21.61
CA ALA A 27 14.85 14.52 -20.20
C ALA A 27 13.70 15.08 -19.36
N SER A 28 12.94 16.04 -19.91
CA SER A 28 11.76 16.62 -19.24
C SER A 28 10.64 15.59 -19.03
N ARG A 29 10.41 14.68 -19.99
CA ARG A 29 9.43 13.60 -19.84
C ARG A 29 9.87 12.54 -18.84
N TYR A 30 11.16 12.19 -18.80
CA TYR A 30 11.72 11.26 -17.79
C TYR A 30 11.73 11.86 -16.38
N PHE A 31 12.04 13.16 -16.26
CA PHE A 31 12.02 13.85 -14.98
C PHE A 31 10.59 14.08 -14.49
N SER A 32 9.66 14.44 -15.39
CA SER A 32 8.24 14.56 -15.05
C SER A 32 7.64 13.21 -14.67
N SER A 33 8.01 12.11 -15.33
CA SER A 33 7.54 10.78 -14.94
C SER A 33 8.15 10.31 -13.62
N GLN A 34 9.41 10.64 -13.34
CA GLN A 34 10.02 10.40 -12.02
C GLN A 34 9.37 11.24 -10.90
N LEU A 35 9.08 12.52 -11.15
CA LEU A 35 8.36 13.37 -10.20
C LEU A 35 6.93 12.88 -9.98
N GLN A 36 6.27 12.36 -11.01
CA GLN A 36 4.93 11.78 -10.91
C GLN A 36 4.95 10.49 -10.07
N LEU A 37 5.94 9.61 -10.26
CA LEU A 37 6.18 8.43 -9.42
C LEU A 37 6.55 8.78 -7.97
N GLN A 38 7.28 9.89 -7.74
CA GLN A 38 7.57 10.38 -6.39
C GLN A 38 6.34 11.02 -5.72
N SER A 39 5.45 11.66 -6.50
CA SER A 39 4.18 12.20 -6.01
C SER A 39 3.11 11.12 -5.75
N GLU A 40 3.31 9.90 -6.25
CA GLU A 40 2.56 8.71 -5.89
C GLU A 40 3.00 8.10 -4.54
N GLN A 41 3.67 8.87 -3.68
CA GLN A 41 3.40 8.73 -2.25
C GLN A 41 1.94 9.13 -2.00
N LYS A 42 1.02 8.23 -2.38
CA LYS A 42 -0.41 8.27 -2.12
C LYS A 42 -0.54 8.74 -0.68
N ARG A 43 -1.02 9.99 -0.47
CA ARG A 43 -1.05 10.61 0.85
C ARG A 43 -1.82 9.68 1.79
N ARG A 44 -1.10 8.85 2.54
CA ARG A 44 -1.70 7.99 3.56
C ARG A 44 -2.35 8.94 4.55
N SER A 45 -3.56 8.61 5.00
CA SER A 45 -4.21 9.39 6.04
C SER A 45 -3.27 9.49 7.25
N SER A 46 -3.23 10.66 7.88
CA SER A 46 -2.49 10.89 9.13
C SER A 46 -3.14 10.22 10.34
N PHE A 47 -4.26 9.54 10.13
CA PHE A 47 -5.06 8.88 11.15
C PHE A 47 -5.49 7.49 10.67
N GLY A 48 -5.95 6.67 11.63
CA GLY A 48 -6.64 5.41 11.38
C GLY A 48 -7.93 5.32 12.19
N ILE A 49 -8.75 4.32 11.89
CA ILE A 49 -10.05 4.10 12.53
C ILE A 49 -10.08 2.72 13.20
N ALA A 50 -10.57 2.67 14.44
CA ALA A 50 -10.95 1.42 15.09
C ALA A 50 -12.47 1.36 15.17
N PHE A 51 -13.08 0.34 14.58
CA PHE A 51 -14.52 0.13 14.62
C PHE A 51 -14.88 -0.86 15.72
N ASP A 52 -15.77 -0.47 16.62
CA ASP A 52 -16.56 -1.46 17.35
C ASP A 52 -17.49 -2.20 16.38
N ILE A 53 -17.92 -3.40 16.75
CA ILE A 53 -18.73 -4.27 15.90
C ILE A 53 -20.19 -4.21 16.35
N ASP A 54 -20.46 -4.64 17.58
CA ASP A 54 -21.81 -4.88 18.07
C ASP A 54 -22.48 -3.56 18.45
N GLY A 55 -23.56 -3.20 17.75
CA GLY A 55 -24.25 -1.93 17.92
C GLY A 55 -23.67 -0.77 17.10
N VAL A 56 -22.52 -0.96 16.41
CA VAL A 56 -21.92 0.04 15.52
C VAL A 56 -22.01 -0.40 14.06
N LEU A 57 -21.42 -1.55 13.72
CA LEU A 57 -21.44 -2.07 12.35
C LEU A 57 -22.54 -3.11 12.15
N LEU A 58 -22.81 -3.93 13.16
CA LEU A 58 -23.74 -5.04 13.13
C LEU A 58 -24.67 -5.04 14.34
N ARG A 59 -25.91 -5.50 14.15
CA ARG A 59 -26.81 -5.95 15.21
C ARG A 59 -27.04 -7.44 15.01
N GLY A 60 -26.35 -8.29 15.77
CA GLY A 60 -26.31 -9.71 15.48
C GLY A 60 -25.60 -9.98 14.15
N LYS A 61 -26.34 -10.48 13.15
CA LYS A 61 -25.81 -10.70 11.79
C LYS A 61 -26.19 -9.59 10.81
N ASP A 62 -27.07 -8.68 11.21
CA ASP A 62 -27.60 -7.66 10.30
C ASP A 62 -26.72 -6.41 10.30
N PRO A 63 -26.26 -5.93 9.14
CA PRO A 63 -25.58 -4.64 9.05
C PRO A 63 -26.46 -3.49 9.52
N ILE A 64 -25.90 -2.63 10.37
CA ILE A 64 -26.59 -1.44 10.86
C ILE A 64 -26.47 -0.32 9.82
N GLY A 65 -27.62 0.12 9.30
CA GLY A 65 -27.71 1.27 8.41
C GLY A 65 -26.78 1.14 7.20
N GLY A 66 -25.95 2.16 6.99
CA GLY A 66 -25.00 2.24 5.87
C GLY A 66 -23.61 1.67 6.16
N SER A 67 -23.44 0.79 7.16
CA SER A 67 -22.12 0.31 7.58
C SER A 67 -21.29 -0.32 6.43
N PRO A 68 -21.86 -1.14 5.51
CA PRO A 68 -21.11 -1.64 4.35
C PRO A 68 -20.62 -0.51 3.42
N GLN A 69 -21.47 0.49 3.16
CA GLN A 69 -21.15 1.64 2.32
C GLN A 69 -20.06 2.50 2.96
N ALA A 70 -20.12 2.71 4.27
CA ALA A 70 -19.13 3.47 5.02
C ALA A 70 -17.74 2.82 4.92
N LEU A 71 -17.66 1.50 5.08
CA LEU A 71 -16.39 0.76 4.94
C LEU A 71 -15.85 0.83 3.50
N ARG A 72 -16.72 0.70 2.48
CA ARG A 72 -16.30 0.84 1.08
C ARG A 72 -15.67 2.20 0.77
N ARG A 73 -16.13 3.28 1.40
CA ARG A 73 -15.54 4.63 1.23
C ARG A 73 -14.12 4.76 1.77
N LEU A 74 -13.66 3.83 2.60
CA LEU A 74 -12.29 3.80 3.10
C LEU A 74 -11.31 3.22 2.06
N TYR A 75 -11.82 2.65 0.97
CA TYR A 75 -11.04 2.20 -0.17
C TYR A 75 -11.06 3.25 -1.29
N GLY A 76 -9.94 3.37 -2.00
CA GLY A 76 -9.87 4.14 -3.24
C GLY A 76 -10.24 3.30 -4.44
N ASP A 77 -10.35 3.95 -5.61
CA ASP A 77 -10.78 3.30 -6.85
C ASP A 77 -9.87 2.14 -7.29
N SER A 78 -8.60 2.16 -6.89
CA SER A 78 -7.63 1.07 -7.10
C SER A 78 -7.79 -0.12 -6.15
N GLY A 79 -8.79 -0.12 -5.26
CA GLY A 79 -8.99 -1.13 -4.22
C GLY A 79 -8.00 -1.04 -3.05
N ASN A 80 -7.10 -0.06 -3.07
CA ASN A 80 -6.16 0.22 -1.99
C ASN A 80 -6.83 1.03 -0.89
N LEU A 81 -6.52 0.72 0.38
CA LEU A 81 -6.98 1.51 1.52
C LEU A 81 -6.51 2.97 1.40
N ASN A 82 -7.44 3.90 1.52
CA ASN A 82 -7.17 5.33 1.67
C ASN A 82 -6.98 5.69 3.15
N VAL A 83 -7.73 5.03 4.04
CA VAL A 83 -7.65 5.19 5.50
C VAL A 83 -7.43 3.82 6.14
N PRO A 84 -6.35 3.60 6.91
CA PRO A 84 -6.16 2.37 7.67
C PRO A 84 -7.25 2.19 8.71
N PHE A 85 -7.78 0.97 8.82
CA PHE A 85 -8.74 0.65 9.87
C PHE A 85 -8.61 -0.79 10.35
N LEU A 86 -9.10 -1.00 11.58
CA LEU A 86 -9.27 -2.30 12.21
C LEU A 86 -10.63 -2.39 12.91
N PHE A 87 -11.02 -3.61 13.25
CA PHE A 87 -12.18 -3.94 14.07
C PHE A 87 -11.68 -4.28 15.48
N LEU A 88 -12.26 -3.64 16.49
CA LEU A 88 -11.92 -3.80 17.89
C LEU A 88 -13.19 -4.05 18.68
N THR A 89 -13.33 -5.24 19.26
CA THR A 89 -14.51 -5.61 20.05
C THR A 89 -14.11 -6.34 21.33
N ASN A 90 -14.91 -6.18 22.38
CA ASN A 90 -14.83 -7.00 23.58
C ASN A 90 -15.41 -8.41 23.37
N GLY A 91 -16.18 -8.62 22.30
CA GLY A 91 -16.69 -9.93 21.90
C GLY A 91 -15.57 -10.91 21.52
N GLY A 92 -15.91 -12.17 21.29
CA GLY A 92 -14.93 -13.23 21.12
C GLY A 92 -15.53 -14.62 21.00
N GLY A 93 -14.68 -15.63 21.13
CA GLY A 93 -15.08 -17.05 21.20
C GLY A 93 -14.77 -17.86 19.94
N ILE A 94 -14.25 -17.21 18.91
CA ILE A 94 -13.77 -17.85 17.68
C ILE A 94 -12.44 -17.24 17.26
N PRO A 95 -11.62 -17.93 16.44
CA PRO A 95 -10.40 -17.36 15.91
C PRO A 95 -10.67 -16.10 15.07
N GLU A 96 -9.74 -15.15 15.10
CA GLU A 96 -9.86 -13.90 14.33
C GLU A 96 -9.98 -14.14 12.83
N SER A 97 -9.44 -15.26 12.33
CA SER A 97 -9.59 -15.67 10.93
C SER A 97 -11.02 -16.03 10.56
N ARG A 98 -11.73 -16.77 11.42
CA ARG A 98 -13.15 -17.07 11.21
C ARG A 98 -13.96 -15.78 11.31
N ARG A 99 -13.68 -14.94 12.30
CA ARG A 99 -14.40 -13.68 12.46
C ARG A 99 -14.20 -12.73 11.29
N ALA A 100 -12.99 -12.63 10.74
CA ALA A 100 -12.71 -11.81 9.56
C ALA A 100 -13.47 -12.29 8.32
N ASN A 101 -13.61 -13.61 8.12
CA ASN A 101 -14.41 -14.15 7.02
C ASN A 101 -15.89 -13.82 7.18
N GLU A 102 -16.47 -14.04 8.38
CA GLU A 102 -17.86 -13.69 8.67
C GLU A 102 -18.14 -12.20 8.43
N LEU A 103 -17.27 -11.32 8.95
CA LEU A 103 -17.40 -9.88 8.73
C LEU A 103 -17.29 -9.51 7.25
N SER A 104 -16.42 -10.21 6.49
CA SER A 104 -16.25 -9.94 5.07
C SER A 104 -17.51 -10.25 4.28
N GLU A 105 -18.17 -11.37 4.60
CA GLU A 105 -19.43 -11.77 4.00
C GLU A 105 -20.55 -10.79 4.33
N LEU A 106 -20.69 -10.42 5.60
CA LEU A 106 -21.77 -9.52 6.06
C LEU A 106 -21.61 -8.08 5.56
N LEU A 107 -20.39 -7.58 5.48
CA LEU A 107 -20.10 -6.17 5.16
C LEU A 107 -19.70 -5.97 3.69
N GLY A 108 -19.53 -7.04 2.92
CA GLY A 108 -19.21 -7.00 1.49
C GLY A 108 -17.87 -6.33 1.19
N VAL A 109 -16.89 -6.45 2.10
CA VAL A 109 -15.52 -5.95 1.93
C VAL A 109 -14.53 -7.00 2.41
N LYS A 110 -13.35 -7.09 1.78
CA LYS A 110 -12.33 -8.06 2.21
C LYS A 110 -11.68 -7.59 3.51
N ILE A 111 -11.85 -8.38 4.58
CA ILE A 111 -11.27 -8.12 5.90
C ILE A 111 -10.22 -9.19 6.18
N LEU A 112 -9.03 -8.76 6.58
CA LEU A 112 -7.95 -9.67 6.96
C LEU A 112 -8.03 -10.04 8.44
N PRO A 113 -7.59 -11.24 8.84
CA PRO A 113 -7.53 -11.64 10.26
C PRO A 113 -6.72 -10.66 11.13
N SER A 114 -5.68 -10.05 10.57
CA SER A 114 -4.85 -9.05 11.25
C SER A 114 -5.56 -7.72 11.53
N GLN A 115 -6.71 -7.48 10.88
CA GLN A 115 -7.54 -6.31 11.13
C GLN A 115 -8.58 -6.55 12.22
N VAL A 116 -8.66 -7.75 12.80
CA VAL A 116 -9.67 -8.08 13.82
C VAL A 116 -8.98 -8.27 15.17
N LEU A 117 -9.38 -7.46 16.15
CA LEU A 117 -8.99 -7.56 17.55
C LEU A 117 -10.23 -7.87 18.38
N GLN A 118 -10.21 -9.04 19.01
CA GLN A 118 -11.26 -9.54 19.90
C GLN A 118 -10.78 -9.47 21.36
N GLY A 119 -11.69 -9.63 22.31
CA GLY A 119 -11.36 -9.54 23.74
C GLY A 119 -10.23 -10.48 24.16
N HIS A 120 -10.15 -11.67 23.55
CA HIS A 120 -9.10 -12.66 23.81
C HIS A 120 -7.81 -12.47 23.01
N SER A 121 -7.76 -11.56 22.03
CA SER A 121 -6.58 -11.38 21.17
C SER A 121 -5.33 -10.94 21.95
N SER A 122 -5.53 -10.17 23.03
CA SER A 122 -4.45 -9.70 23.91
C SER A 122 -3.68 -10.84 24.60
N PHE A 123 -4.34 -11.97 24.85
CA PHE A 123 -3.75 -13.13 25.53
C PHE A 123 -2.68 -13.84 24.71
N LYS A 124 -2.58 -13.59 23.40
CA LYS A 124 -1.47 -14.09 22.57
C LYS A 124 -0.10 -13.68 23.12
N SER A 125 0.01 -12.48 23.68
CA SER A 125 1.25 -12.00 24.31
C SER A 125 1.61 -12.75 25.60
N LEU A 126 0.61 -13.31 26.29
CA LEU A 126 0.76 -14.01 27.57
C LEU A 126 1.22 -15.46 27.39
N LEU A 127 1.15 -15.99 26.16
CA LEU A 127 1.54 -17.38 25.86
C LEU A 127 2.95 -17.68 26.33
N LYS A 128 3.92 -16.78 26.13
CA LYS A 128 5.30 -16.97 26.59
C LYS A 128 5.44 -17.06 28.11
N ARG A 129 4.55 -16.40 28.86
CA ARG A 129 4.61 -16.31 30.32
C ARG A 129 3.93 -17.50 31.00
N TYR A 130 2.86 -18.01 30.41
CA TYR A 130 2.04 -19.08 30.99
C TYR A 130 2.03 -20.34 30.12
N MET A 131 3.06 -20.54 29.30
CA MET A 131 3.24 -21.78 28.57
C MET A 131 3.52 -22.88 29.58
N ASN A 132 2.65 -23.88 29.65
CA ASN A 132 2.93 -25.06 30.46
C ASN A 132 4.11 -25.80 29.83
N VAL A 133 5.20 -25.92 30.58
CA VAL A 133 6.31 -26.79 30.24
C VAL A 133 5.92 -28.17 30.74
N TYR A 134 5.48 -29.04 29.81
CA TYR A 134 5.29 -30.46 30.06
C TYR A 134 6.51 -31.24 29.60
#